data_AF-R9IPN1-F1
#
_entry.id   AF-R9IPN1-F1
#
_cell.length_a   1.000
_cell.length_b   1.000
_cell.length_c   1.000
_cell.angle_alpha   90.00
_cell.angle_beta   90.00
_cell.angle_gamma   90.00
#
_symmetry.space_group_name_H-M   'P 1'
#
loop_
_entity.id
_entity.type
_entity.pdbx_description
1 polymer ?
#
loop_
_entity_poly.entity_id
_entity_poly.type
_entity_poly.pdbx_seq_one_letter_code
_entity_poly.pdbx_strand_id
1 'polypeptide(L)'
;MNYEPVKKKNVPYLLSYLFVPAAITALCFWLGYVFFHDGGAGAVILFLVPPTLSILWWVLGGKLIFKGKRKKLMKELEHSGFYPNHTFDSDGCTVIVDIEHGKLALIFFWNPFQSYILPANRITKIWTDDGKTGIGPLAGSSRVSFLFTIDGIRIRVNTFTSNKRWRMDSEYILTGISKADMMAGVLTDAKERSL
;
A
#
# COMPACT_ATOMS: atom_id res chain seq x y z
N MET A 1 -23.93 -13.96 3.93
CA MET A 1 -22.79 -13.84 4.86
C MET A 1 -22.52 -12.36 5.08
N ASN A 2 -22.50 -11.89 6.33
CA ASN A 2 -22.12 -10.51 6.65
C ASN A 2 -20.59 -10.42 6.60
N TYR A 3 -20.05 -10.00 5.47
CA TYR A 3 -18.61 -9.75 5.36
C TYR A 3 -18.30 -8.41 6.02
N GLU A 4 -17.25 -8.36 6.85
CA GLU A 4 -16.79 -7.09 7.39
C GLU A 4 -16.41 -6.12 6.25
N PRO A 5 -16.71 -4.82 6.39
CA PRO A 5 -16.25 -3.82 5.43
C PRO A 5 -14.73 -3.74 5.48
N VAL A 6 -14.11 -3.65 4.32
CA VAL A 6 -12.65 -3.53 4.22
C VAL A 6 -12.17 -2.28 4.96
N LYS A 7 -11.17 -2.43 5.84
CA LYS A 7 -10.53 -1.29 6.52
C LYS A 7 -9.11 -1.10 6.01
N LYS A 8 -8.92 -0.07 5.20
CA LYS A 8 -7.60 0.33 4.64
C LYS A 8 -6.60 0.75 5.72
N LYS A 9 -7.08 1.31 6.83
CA LYS A 9 -6.25 1.85 7.91
C LYS A 9 -6.70 1.28 9.25
N ASN A 10 -5.75 0.79 10.02
CA ASN A 10 -5.90 0.56 11.45
C ASN A 10 -5.48 1.85 12.16
N VAL A 11 -6.47 2.61 12.65
CA VAL A 11 -6.26 3.92 13.28
C VAL A 11 -5.35 3.83 14.50
N PRO A 12 -5.54 2.89 15.44
CA PRO A 12 -4.59 2.66 16.53
C PRO A 12 -3.15 2.43 16.05
N TYR A 13 -2.95 1.59 15.04
CA TYR A 13 -1.62 1.35 14.48
C TYR A 13 -1.02 2.63 13.88
N LEU A 14 -1.77 3.36 13.07
CA LEU A 14 -1.30 4.60 12.44
C LEU A 14 -0.93 5.66 13.48
N LEU A 15 -1.76 5.85 14.51
CA LEU A 15 -1.50 6.80 15.59
C LEU A 15 -0.27 6.37 16.40
N SER A 16 -0.17 5.09 16.79
CA SER A 16 0.98 4.59 17.53
C SER A 16 2.29 4.73 16.75
N TYR A 17 2.26 4.49 15.43
CA TYR A 17 3.42 4.63 14.55
C TYR A 17 3.97 6.07 14.53
N LEU A 18 3.09 7.06 14.57
CA LEU A 18 3.46 8.48 14.55
C LEU A 18 3.83 9.00 15.95
N PHE A 19 2.97 8.76 16.94
CA PHE A 19 3.05 9.42 18.24
C PHE A 19 4.02 8.76 19.21
N VAL A 20 4.24 7.44 19.14
CA VAL A 20 5.16 6.77 20.08
C VAL A 20 6.60 7.28 19.94
N PRO A 21 7.21 7.35 18.74
CA PRO A 21 8.55 7.91 18.58
C PRO A 21 8.64 9.39 18.97
N ALA A 22 7.60 10.17 18.63
CA ALA A 22 7.53 11.59 18.98
C ALA A 22 7.47 11.79 20.51
N ALA A 23 6.65 11.00 21.21
CA ALA A 23 6.52 11.05 22.66
C ALA A 23 7.81 10.63 23.36
N ILE A 24 8.49 9.58 22.87
CA ILE A 24 9.80 9.17 23.38
C ILE A 24 10.81 10.30 23.22
N THR A 25 10.83 10.95 22.06
CA THR A 25 11.73 12.07 21.79
C THR A 25 11.47 13.25 22.72
N ALA A 26 10.19 13.63 22.90
CA ALA A 26 9.81 14.72 23.80
C ALA A 26 10.19 14.42 25.26
N LEU A 27 9.99 13.18 25.70
CA LEU A 27 10.38 12.74 27.04
C LEU A 27 11.90 12.78 27.23
N CYS A 28 12.68 12.35 26.24
CA CYS A 28 14.14 12.47 26.29
C CYS A 28 14.62 13.92 26.31
N PHE A 29 13.98 14.82 25.57
CA PHE A 29 14.30 16.25 25.60
C PHE A 29 14.01 16.87 26.96
N TRP A 30 12.86 16.53 27.54
CA TRP A 30 12.49 16.95 28.90
C TRP A 30 13.52 16.49 29.93
N LEU A 31 13.90 15.20 29.89
CA LEU A 31 14.92 14.65 30.79
C LEU A 31 16.29 15.30 30.57
N GLY A 32 16.67 15.55 29.32
CA GLY A 32 17.91 16.26 28.98
C GLY A 32 17.94 17.67 29.57
N TYR A 33 16.82 18.39 29.50
CA TYR A 33 16.70 19.73 30.06
C TYR A 33 16.76 19.77 31.59
N VAL A 34 16.10 18.81 32.26
CA VAL A 34 16.01 18.79 33.73
C VAL A 34 17.29 18.27 34.39
N PHE A 35 17.91 17.22 33.85
CA PHE A 35 19.03 16.53 34.49
C PHE A 35 20.41 16.89 33.94
N PHE A 36 20.50 17.44 32.71
CA PHE A 36 21.77 17.74 32.04
C PHE A 36 21.83 19.18 31.54
N HIS A 37 21.43 20.12 32.40
CA HIS A 37 21.37 21.55 32.07
C HIS A 37 22.75 22.13 31.71
N ASP A 38 23.81 21.70 32.40
CA ASP A 38 25.19 22.18 32.21
C ASP A 38 25.93 21.51 31.04
N GLY A 39 25.22 20.69 30.25
CA GLY A 39 25.75 19.98 29.09
C GLY A 39 26.47 18.67 29.44
N GLY A 40 27.34 18.21 28.55
CA GLY A 40 28.05 16.94 28.65
C GLY A 40 27.48 15.83 27.75
N ALA A 41 28.12 14.67 27.78
CA ALA A 41 27.79 13.56 26.89
C ALA A 41 26.33 13.05 27.05
N GLY A 42 25.78 13.12 28.27
CA GLY A 42 24.39 12.76 28.56
C GLY A 42 23.36 13.64 27.86
N ALA A 43 23.60 14.96 27.81
CA ALA A 43 22.77 15.89 27.05
C ALA A 43 22.80 15.57 25.56
N VAL A 44 23.99 15.37 24.98
CA VAL A 44 24.15 15.06 23.55
C VAL A 44 23.42 13.78 23.18
N ILE A 45 23.51 12.73 24.00
CA ILE A 45 22.81 11.46 23.75
C ILE A 45 21.30 11.67 23.75
N LEU A 46 20.75 12.36 24.76
CA LEU A 46 19.30 12.56 24.89
C LEU A 46 18.71 13.51 23.83
N PHE A 47 19.49 14.48 23.36
CA PHE A 47 19.04 15.43 22.33
C PHE A 47 19.27 14.95 20.89
N LEU A 48 20.23 14.05 20.64
CA LEU A 48 20.57 13.61 19.28
C LEU A 48 20.02 12.22 18.94
N VAL A 49 20.12 11.25 19.86
CA VAL A 49 19.82 9.84 19.56
C VAL A 49 18.31 9.58 19.39
N PRO A 50 17.41 10.04 20.28
CA PRO A 50 15.98 9.80 20.12
C PRO A 50 15.34 10.42 18.87
N PRO A 51 15.67 11.67 18.47
CA PRO A 51 15.16 12.22 17.20
C PRO A 51 15.69 11.47 15.98
N THR A 52 16.98 11.11 15.97
CA THR A 52 17.56 10.38 14.82
C THR A 52 16.94 9.00 14.68
N LEU A 53 16.73 8.27 15.78
CA LEU A 53 16.01 7.00 15.77
C LEU A 53 14.54 7.15 15.35
N SER A 54 13.87 8.22 15.77
CA SER A 54 12.48 8.49 15.38
C SER A 54 12.34 8.78 13.88
N ILE A 55 13.27 9.56 13.31
CA ILE A 55 13.35 9.81 11.86
C ILE A 55 13.61 8.49 11.12
N LEU A 56 14.57 7.69 11.59
CA LEU A 56 14.88 6.39 11.00
C LEU A 56 13.66 5.45 11.04
N TRP A 57 12.93 5.46 12.17
CA TRP A 57 11.69 4.70 12.33
C TRP A 57 10.62 5.13 11.33
N TRP A 58 10.37 6.43 11.14
CA TRP A 58 9.36 6.89 10.18
C TRP A 58 9.70 6.57 8.73
N VAL A 59 10.99 6.50 8.38
CA VAL A 59 11.46 6.16 7.03
C VAL A 59 11.44 4.65 6.77
N LEU A 60 11.86 3.83 7.75
CA LEU A 60 12.11 2.40 7.54
C LEU A 60 11.12 1.47 8.27
N GLY A 61 10.64 1.87 9.45
CA GLY A 61 9.85 1.03 10.35
C GLY A 61 8.60 0.46 9.68
N GLY A 62 7.84 1.30 8.99
CA GLY A 62 6.63 0.87 8.29
C GLY A 62 6.92 -0.15 7.17
N LYS A 63 8.00 0.03 6.41
CA LYS A 63 8.41 -0.90 5.34
C LYS A 63 8.81 -2.27 5.91
N LEU A 64 9.55 -2.28 7.02
CA LEU A 64 9.99 -3.51 7.68
C LEU A 64 8.80 -4.29 8.25
N ILE A 65 7.90 -3.62 8.99
CA ILE A 65 6.70 -4.24 9.55
C ILE A 65 5.84 -4.81 8.44
N PHE A 66 5.55 -4.03 7.40
CA PHE A 66 4.72 -4.48 6.29
C PHE A 66 5.33 -5.68 5.56
N LYS A 67 6.63 -5.64 5.25
CA LYS A 67 7.31 -6.76 4.57
C LYS A 67 7.23 -8.06 5.39
N GLY A 68 7.48 -7.98 6.70
CA GLY A 68 7.41 -9.14 7.60
C GLY A 68 5.99 -9.68 7.73
N LYS A 69 5.00 -8.81 7.97
CA LYS A 69 3.61 -9.21 8.15
C LYS A 69 2.97 -9.70 6.86
N ARG A 70 3.24 -9.05 5.72
CA ARG A 70 2.81 -9.50 4.39
C ARG A 70 3.26 -10.93 4.13
N LYS A 71 4.52 -11.26 4.40
CA LYS A 71 5.04 -12.63 4.23
C LYS A 71 4.29 -13.64 5.11
N LYS A 72 3.94 -13.28 6.34
CA LYS A 72 3.16 -14.15 7.25
C LYS A 72 1.74 -14.36 6.72
N LEU A 73 1.05 -13.27 6.35
CA LEU A 73 -0.31 -13.32 5.83
C LEU A 73 -0.41 -14.08 4.50
N MET A 74 0.60 -13.96 3.62
CA MET A 74 0.64 -14.75 2.38
C MET A 74 0.72 -16.25 2.66
N LYS A 75 1.53 -16.67 3.64
CA LYS A 75 1.59 -18.08 4.05
C LYS A 75 0.26 -18.55 4.65
N GLU A 76 -0.38 -17.71 5.47
CA GLU A 76 -1.70 -18.02 6.04
C GLU A 76 -2.76 -18.17 4.94
N LEU A 77 -2.70 -17.36 3.88
CA LEU A 77 -3.56 -17.50 2.70
C LEU A 77 -3.35 -18.84 2.00
N GLU A 78 -2.10 -19.21 1.70
CA GLU A 78 -1.77 -20.50 1.08
C GLU A 78 -2.28 -21.69 1.92
N HIS A 79 -2.15 -21.63 3.25
CA HIS A 79 -2.68 -22.67 4.15
C HIS A 79 -4.21 -22.70 4.23
N SER A 80 -4.89 -21.60 3.93
CA SER A 80 -6.36 -21.52 3.96
C SER A 80 -7.04 -22.12 2.73
N GLY A 81 -6.28 -22.68 1.79
CA GLY A 81 -6.79 -23.16 0.50
C GLY A 81 -7.11 -22.04 -0.48
N PHE A 82 -6.53 -20.85 -0.28
CA PHE A 82 -6.58 -19.77 -1.25
C PHE A 82 -5.53 -20.03 -2.34
N TYR A 83 -5.94 -19.99 -3.62
CA TYR A 83 -5.07 -20.26 -4.76
C TYR A 83 -4.67 -18.95 -5.46
N PRO A 84 -3.49 -18.38 -5.17
CA PRO A 84 -3.09 -17.10 -5.74
C PRO A 84 -2.67 -17.25 -7.22
N ASN A 85 -3.59 -17.02 -8.16
CA ASN A 85 -3.28 -16.99 -9.60
C ASN A 85 -2.44 -15.76 -9.97
N HIS A 86 -2.81 -14.59 -9.44
CA HIS A 86 -2.11 -13.33 -9.70
C HIS A 86 -1.91 -12.53 -8.43
N THR A 87 -0.74 -11.90 -8.29
CA THR A 87 -0.43 -10.96 -7.21
C THR A 87 -0.01 -9.62 -7.80
N PHE A 88 -0.65 -8.56 -7.34
CA PHE A 88 -0.39 -7.19 -7.73
C PHE A 88 0.01 -6.37 -6.51
N ASP A 89 1.17 -5.72 -6.58
CA ASP A 89 1.60 -4.76 -5.57
C ASP A 89 1.16 -3.34 -6.01
N SER A 90 0.31 -2.73 -5.18
CA SER A 90 -0.18 -1.35 -5.26
C SER A 90 0.55 -0.47 -4.24
N ASP A 91 0.50 0.85 -4.43
CA ASP A 91 0.99 1.85 -3.47
C ASP A 91 0.27 1.71 -2.11
N GLY A 92 0.86 0.91 -1.23
CA GLY A 92 0.36 0.64 0.12
C GLY A 92 -0.72 -0.44 0.21
N CYS A 93 -0.86 -1.31 -0.81
CA CYS A 93 -1.75 -2.47 -0.78
C CYS A 93 -1.17 -3.62 -1.62
N THR A 94 -1.24 -4.84 -1.14
CA THR A 94 -1.01 -6.03 -1.98
C THR A 94 -2.37 -6.65 -2.28
N VAL A 95 -2.66 -6.86 -3.57
CA VAL A 95 -3.89 -7.47 -4.08
C VAL A 95 -3.52 -8.84 -4.62
N ILE A 96 -4.22 -9.87 -4.18
CA ILE A 96 -3.99 -11.25 -4.59
C ILE A 96 -5.31 -11.77 -5.14
N VAL A 97 -5.29 -12.36 -6.33
CA VAL A 97 -6.48 -12.82 -7.04
C VAL A 97 -6.45 -14.33 -7.14
N ASP A 98 -7.54 -14.95 -6.68
CA ASP A 98 -7.88 -16.35 -6.90
C ASP A 98 -9.02 -16.37 -7.92
N ILE A 99 -8.66 -16.60 -9.18
CA ILE A 99 -9.61 -16.66 -10.29
C ILE A 99 -10.48 -17.91 -10.16
N GLU A 100 -9.89 -19.04 -9.76
CA GLU A 100 -10.58 -20.33 -9.72
C GLU A 100 -11.79 -20.31 -8.79
N HIS A 101 -11.64 -19.68 -7.62
CA HIS A 101 -12.71 -19.57 -6.62
C HIS A 101 -13.39 -18.21 -6.61
N GLY A 102 -13.05 -17.29 -7.53
CA GLY A 102 -13.62 -15.95 -7.60
C GLY A 102 -13.36 -15.10 -6.35
N LYS A 103 -12.18 -15.24 -5.72
CA LYS A 103 -11.83 -14.56 -4.47
C LYS A 103 -10.67 -13.59 -4.65
N LEU A 104 -10.62 -12.60 -3.77
CA LEU A 104 -9.58 -11.59 -3.68
C LEU A 104 -9.06 -11.54 -2.26
N ALA A 105 -7.75 -11.50 -2.09
CA ALA A 105 -7.13 -11.16 -0.82
C ALA A 105 -6.48 -9.78 -0.90
N LEU A 106 -6.77 -8.92 0.10
CA LEU A 106 -6.21 -7.58 0.22
C LEU A 106 -5.38 -7.47 1.49
N ILE A 107 -4.17 -6.94 1.38
CA ILE A 107 -3.28 -6.67 2.51
C ILE A 107 -2.85 -5.20 2.43
N PHE A 108 -3.21 -4.40 3.43
CA PHE A 108 -2.93 -2.95 3.43
C PHE A 108 -1.70 -2.60 4.25
N PHE A 109 -0.93 -1.63 3.79
CA PHE A 109 0.24 -1.11 4.50
C PHE A 109 -0.11 -0.51 5.87
N TRP A 110 -1.20 0.25 5.93
CA TRP A 110 -1.70 0.87 7.16
C TRP A 110 -2.64 -0.04 7.95
N ASN A 111 -2.85 -1.28 7.51
CA ASN A 111 -3.51 -2.32 8.29
C ASN A 111 -2.80 -3.68 8.04
N PRO A 112 -1.54 -3.81 8.46
CA PRO A 112 -0.70 -4.95 8.07
C PRO A 112 -0.99 -6.22 8.87
N PHE A 113 -1.94 -6.19 9.81
CA PHE A 113 -2.24 -7.30 10.72
C PHE A 113 -3.43 -8.14 10.28
N GLN A 114 -4.13 -7.73 9.22
CA GLN A 114 -5.33 -8.40 8.74
C GLN A 114 -5.25 -8.54 7.22
N SER A 115 -5.47 -9.77 6.73
CA SER A 115 -5.78 -10.03 5.33
C SER A 115 -7.30 -10.05 5.15
N TYR A 116 -7.80 -9.45 4.07
CA TYR A 116 -9.22 -9.46 3.74
C TYR A 116 -9.46 -10.39 2.57
N ILE A 117 -10.02 -11.57 2.82
CA ILE A 117 -10.44 -12.51 1.78
C ILE A 117 -11.90 -12.24 1.45
N LEU A 118 -12.17 -11.86 0.21
CA LEU A 118 -13.47 -11.34 -0.23
C LEU A 118 -13.87 -11.96 -1.55
N PRO A 119 -15.17 -12.19 -1.79
CA PRO A 119 -15.63 -12.53 -3.13
C PRO A 119 -15.41 -11.35 -4.09
N ALA A 120 -15.00 -11.65 -5.33
CA ALA A 120 -14.72 -10.64 -6.35
C ALA A 120 -15.99 -9.90 -6.81
N ASN A 121 -17.18 -10.46 -6.59
CA ASN A 121 -18.45 -9.79 -6.82
C ASN A 121 -18.65 -8.48 -6.03
N ARG A 122 -17.89 -8.26 -4.94
CA ARG A 122 -17.89 -6.99 -4.19
C ARG A 122 -17.22 -5.84 -4.95
N ILE A 123 -16.51 -6.12 -6.04
CA ILE A 123 -15.95 -5.07 -6.88
C ILE A 123 -17.10 -4.33 -7.59
N THR A 124 -17.21 -3.04 -7.27
CA THR A 124 -18.24 -2.14 -7.84
C THR A 124 -17.83 -1.55 -9.18
N LYS A 125 -16.53 -1.28 -9.37
CA LYS A 125 -16.00 -0.65 -10.59
C LYS A 125 -14.59 -1.13 -10.86
N ILE A 126 -14.25 -1.37 -12.13
CA ILE A 126 -12.91 -1.70 -12.64
C ILE A 126 -12.66 -0.81 -13.85
N TRP A 127 -11.49 -0.18 -13.95
CA TRP A 127 -11.12 0.63 -15.11
C TRP A 127 -9.62 0.85 -15.22
N THR A 128 -9.16 1.13 -16.44
CA THR A 128 -7.79 1.55 -16.74
C THR A 128 -7.68 3.08 -16.70
N ASP A 129 -6.61 3.59 -16.11
CA ASP A 129 -6.21 5.00 -16.06
C ASP A 129 -4.86 5.15 -16.74
N ASP A 130 -4.88 5.72 -17.94
CA ASP A 130 -3.71 5.98 -18.79
C ASP A 130 -2.84 7.13 -18.27
N GLY A 131 -3.30 7.86 -17.24
CA GLY A 131 -2.61 8.99 -16.64
C GLY A 131 -2.36 10.14 -17.62
N LYS A 132 -3.13 10.21 -18.72
CA LYS A 132 -2.97 11.24 -19.74
C LYS A 132 -3.18 12.62 -19.13
N THR A 133 -2.17 13.47 -19.30
CA THR A 133 -2.22 14.89 -18.96
C THR A 133 -1.88 15.72 -20.19
N GLY A 134 -2.22 17.01 -20.18
CA GLY A 134 -1.97 17.95 -21.29
C GLY A 134 -2.93 17.80 -22.47
N ILE A 135 -2.74 18.66 -23.49
CA ILE A 135 -3.65 18.80 -24.63
C ILE A 135 -2.87 18.60 -25.93
N GLY A 136 -3.48 17.90 -26.89
CA GLY A 136 -2.96 17.78 -28.26
C GLY A 136 -1.57 17.11 -28.32
N PRO A 137 -0.63 17.63 -29.14
CA PRO A 137 0.72 17.06 -29.30
C PRO A 137 1.57 17.08 -28.02
N LEU A 138 1.20 17.91 -27.04
CA LEU A 138 1.84 17.97 -25.72
C LEU A 138 1.24 16.97 -24.75
N ALA A 139 0.28 16.13 -25.16
CA ALA A 139 -0.31 15.11 -24.30
C ALA A 139 0.70 14.00 -24.00
N GLY A 140 0.67 13.54 -22.76
CA GLY A 140 1.59 12.52 -22.30
C GLY A 140 1.31 12.11 -20.86
N SER A 141 1.93 11.02 -20.46
CA SER A 141 1.76 10.40 -19.16
C SER A 141 3.10 9.97 -18.58
N SER A 142 3.21 9.96 -17.26
CA SER A 142 4.32 9.38 -16.54
C SER A 142 3.90 8.14 -15.75
N ARG A 143 2.61 7.77 -15.80
CA ARG A 143 2.06 6.69 -14.98
C ARG A 143 0.81 6.09 -15.63
N VAL A 144 0.82 4.77 -15.79
CA VAL A 144 -0.37 4.00 -16.17
C VAL A 144 -0.73 3.07 -15.02
N SER A 145 -2.03 2.94 -14.77
CA SER A 145 -2.54 2.10 -13.68
C SER A 145 -3.90 1.54 -14.02
N PHE A 146 -4.23 0.38 -13.47
CA PHE A 146 -5.63 -0.02 -13.36
C PHE A 146 -6.14 0.30 -11.95
N LEU A 147 -7.43 0.58 -11.85
CA LEU A 147 -8.10 0.89 -10.61
C LEU A 147 -9.35 0.03 -10.47
N PHE A 148 -9.66 -0.29 -9.22
CA PHE A 148 -10.93 -0.89 -8.89
C PHE A 148 -11.42 -0.37 -7.54
N THR A 149 -12.73 -0.48 -7.32
CA THR A 149 -13.39 -0.02 -6.10
C THR A 149 -14.10 -1.17 -5.41
N ILE A 150 -13.77 -1.39 -4.14
CA ILE A 150 -14.37 -2.40 -3.28
C ILE A 150 -14.78 -1.73 -1.96
N ASP A 151 -16.04 -1.88 -1.55
CA ASP A 151 -16.59 -1.23 -0.35
C ASP A 151 -16.35 0.29 -0.27
N GLY A 152 -16.43 0.99 -1.41
CA GLY A 152 -16.13 2.43 -1.49
C GLY A 152 -14.64 2.79 -1.39
N ILE A 153 -13.75 1.80 -1.24
CA ILE A 153 -12.30 2.00 -1.23
C ILE A 153 -11.75 1.81 -2.64
N ARG A 154 -11.14 2.88 -3.17
CA ARG A 154 -10.42 2.84 -4.44
C ARG A 154 -9.01 2.30 -4.24
N ILE A 155 -8.69 1.24 -4.97
CA ILE A 155 -7.37 0.63 -5.05
C ILE A 155 -6.79 0.95 -6.43
N ARG A 156 -5.51 1.32 -6.48
CA ARG A 156 -4.79 1.71 -7.69
C ARG A 156 -3.53 0.88 -7.80
N VAL A 157 -3.40 0.08 -8.83
CA VAL A 157 -2.19 -0.70 -9.11
C VAL A 157 -1.51 -0.09 -10.32
N ASN A 158 -0.25 0.32 -10.16
CA ASN A 158 0.50 0.91 -11.24
C ASN A 158 1.08 -0.19 -12.14
N THR A 159 0.85 -0.10 -13.44
CA THR A 159 1.43 -0.98 -14.46
C THR A 159 2.63 -0.35 -15.14
N PHE A 160 2.73 0.99 -15.07
CA PHE A 160 3.87 1.77 -15.52
C PHE A 160 4.05 3.00 -14.63
N THR A 161 5.30 3.33 -14.29
CA THR A 161 5.70 4.56 -13.61
C THR A 161 7.03 5.04 -14.17
N SER A 162 7.17 6.33 -14.42
CA SER A 162 8.42 6.95 -14.88
C SER A 162 8.61 8.33 -14.25
N ASN A 163 9.89 8.70 -14.05
CA ASN A 163 10.26 10.06 -13.64
C ASN A 163 10.23 11.04 -14.81
N LYS A 164 10.04 10.55 -16.04
CA LYS A 164 9.90 11.36 -17.25
C LYS A 164 8.50 11.21 -17.81
N ARG A 165 8.04 12.24 -18.51
CA ARG A 165 6.78 12.21 -19.23
C ARG A 165 6.98 11.65 -20.62
N TRP A 166 6.16 10.68 -20.97
CA TRP A 166 6.18 9.99 -22.25
C TRP A 166 4.95 10.37 -23.06
N ARG A 167 5.09 10.43 -24.39
CA ARG A 167 3.96 10.64 -25.28
C ARG A 167 3.02 9.44 -25.21
N MET A 168 1.74 9.68 -25.50
CA MET A 168 0.70 8.64 -25.43
C MET A 168 0.92 7.51 -26.45
N ASP A 169 1.61 7.78 -27.55
CA ASP A 169 1.97 6.83 -28.60
C ASP A 169 3.29 6.10 -28.34
N SER A 170 3.96 6.36 -27.22
CA SER A 170 5.19 5.64 -26.87
C SER A 170 4.89 4.19 -26.47
N GLU A 171 5.78 3.28 -26.85
CA GLU A 171 5.70 1.86 -26.52
C GLU A 171 5.58 1.62 -25.00
N TYR A 172 6.23 2.45 -24.19
CA TYR A 172 6.13 2.39 -22.72
C TYR A 172 4.71 2.60 -22.22
N ILE A 173 4.01 3.61 -22.74
CA ILE A 173 2.63 3.92 -22.35
C ILE A 173 1.68 2.87 -22.90
N LEU A 174 1.81 2.51 -24.18
CA LEU A 174 0.97 1.48 -24.81
C LEU A 174 1.09 0.12 -24.09
N THR A 175 2.32 -0.28 -23.74
CA THR A 175 2.58 -1.49 -22.96
C THR A 175 1.98 -1.38 -21.56
N GLY A 176 2.09 -0.21 -20.92
CA GLY A 176 1.48 0.05 -19.61
C GLY A 176 -0.05 -0.08 -19.64
N ILE A 177 -0.69 0.44 -20.68
CA ILE A 177 -2.14 0.36 -20.90
C ILE A 177 -2.55 -1.08 -21.15
N SER A 178 -1.88 -1.78 -22.07
CA SER A 178 -2.14 -3.19 -22.36
C SER A 178 -2.05 -4.07 -21.10
N LYS A 179 -1.03 -3.85 -20.26
CA LYS A 179 -0.93 -4.55 -18.95
C LYS A 179 -2.08 -4.20 -18.02
N ALA A 180 -2.49 -2.92 -17.95
CA ALA A 180 -3.58 -2.48 -17.10
C ALA A 180 -4.92 -3.11 -17.54
N ASP A 181 -5.16 -3.18 -18.85
CA ASP A 181 -6.35 -3.80 -19.41
C ASP A 181 -6.38 -5.31 -19.16
N MET A 182 -5.25 -6.02 -19.30
CA MET A 182 -5.17 -7.43 -18.94
C MET A 182 -5.47 -7.68 -17.45
N MET A 183 -4.95 -6.83 -16.56
CA MET A 183 -5.20 -6.95 -15.11
C MET A 183 -6.64 -6.61 -14.73
N ALA A 184 -7.25 -5.64 -15.41
CA ALA A 184 -8.67 -5.34 -15.29
C ALA A 184 -9.54 -6.53 -15.78
N GLY A 185 -9.12 -7.19 -16.85
CA GLY A 185 -9.72 -8.44 -17.35
C GLY A 185 -9.70 -9.54 -16.30
N VAL A 186 -8.54 -9.82 -15.69
CA VAL A 186 -8.39 -10.82 -14.61
C VAL A 186 -9.36 -10.57 -13.45
N LEU A 187 -9.56 -9.32 -13.05
CA LEU A 187 -10.52 -8.99 -11.99
C LEU A 187 -11.98 -9.15 -12.44
N THR A 188 -12.26 -8.93 -13.73
CA THR A 188 -13.58 -9.13 -14.32
C THR A 188 -13.91 -10.63 -14.37
N ASP A 189 -12.97 -11.46 -14.82
CA ASP A 189 -13.11 -12.92 -14.85
C ASP A 189 -13.33 -13.49 -13.44
N ALA A 190 -12.54 -13.04 -12.46
CA ALA A 190 -12.72 -13.43 -11.07
C ALA A 190 -14.09 -13.01 -10.53
N LYS A 191 -14.58 -11.83 -10.92
CA LYS A 191 -15.91 -11.33 -10.55
C LYS A 191 -17.02 -12.19 -11.14
N GLU A 192 -16.92 -12.60 -12.40
CA GLU A 192 -17.90 -13.47 -13.06
C GLU A 192 -17.95 -14.86 -12.42
N ARG A 193 -16.80 -15.43 -12.05
CA ARG A 193 -16.72 -16.73 -11.34
C ARG A 193 -17.16 -16.67 -9.87
N SER A 194 -17.32 -15.47 -9.32
CA SER A 194 -17.78 -15.24 -7.95
C SER A 194 -19.31 -15.14 -7.83
N LEU A 195 -20.02 -15.15 -8.96
CA LEU A 195 -21.49 -15.13 -9.04
C LEU A 195 -22.05 -16.55 -8.97
#